data_AF-A0A812UC99-F1
#
_entry.id   AF-A0A812UC99-F1
#
_cell.length_a   1.000
_cell.length_b   1.000
_cell.length_c   1.000
_cell.angle_alpha   90.00
_cell.angle_beta   90.00
_cell.angle_gamma   90.00
#
_symmetry.space_group_name_H-M   'P 1'
#
loop_
_entity.id
_entity.type
_entity.pdbx_description
1 polymer ?
#
loop_
_entity_poly.entity_id
_entity_poly.type
_entity_poly.pdbx_seq_one_letter_code
_entity_poly.pdbx_strand_id
1 'polypeptide(L)'
;MQGPALTCPQQRSVPGDVFPNSGWPQDELQATPQTRLADASYMVAYTLRNWITPRAGRGKDMSAFDQDDLGNMHKWLEGLAANFPAAQNELKDLLAQVQAAKSYHKDLCVSDWLHSVAAIEAVLGTSPPTAPGSCTTDTCRVWTLFHFMSLAKRHNVTGAVSAQETVESITAFITAFFRCEHCRKHALEQLGAKAYGQEEMIQKGADGLPIYLWRFHNAVSVRIAAEGSCPGDRRWPPPDLCPACWSKSEEEWDVLYEAKQIFSERAGGGLNAGGAIPDEVKVLEFLDKAFGLS
;
A
#
# COMPACT_ATOMS: atom_id res chain seq x y z
N MET A 1 10.97 -8.00 24.58
CA MET A 1 11.58 -8.53 23.35
C MET A 1 11.96 -7.31 22.52
N GLN A 2 13.24 -7.06 22.30
CA GLN A 2 13.67 -6.04 21.34
C GLN A 2 13.26 -6.56 19.95
N GLY A 3 12.47 -5.77 19.21
CA GLY A 3 12.12 -6.11 17.83
C GLY A 3 13.37 -6.26 16.96
N PRO A 4 13.26 -6.85 15.76
CA PRO A 4 14.39 -6.92 14.84
C PRO A 4 14.99 -5.53 14.65
N ALA A 5 16.32 -5.43 14.67
CA ALA A 5 17.01 -4.16 14.43
C ALA A 5 16.54 -3.57 13.10
N LEU A 6 15.96 -2.37 13.14
CA LEU A 6 15.56 -1.65 11.94
C LEU A 6 16.81 -1.40 11.11
N THR A 7 16.94 -2.13 10.00
CA THR A 7 18.05 -1.92 9.06
C THR A 7 17.68 -0.71 8.21
N CYS A 8 18.42 0.38 8.38
CA CYS A 8 18.16 1.59 7.63
C CYS A 8 18.51 1.41 6.15
N PRO A 9 17.67 1.89 5.22
CA PRO A 9 18.01 1.89 3.80
C PRO A 9 19.29 2.70 3.54
N GLN A 10 19.99 2.37 2.45
CA GLN A 10 21.11 3.18 1.99
C GLN A 10 20.62 4.58 1.60
N GLN A 11 21.42 5.58 1.96
CA GLN A 11 21.21 6.95 1.54
C GLN A 11 21.86 7.20 0.19
N ARG A 12 21.37 8.23 -0.50
CA ARG A 12 22.01 8.78 -1.68
C ARG A 12 21.85 10.30 -1.70
N SER A 13 22.86 10.97 -2.25
CA SER A 13 22.83 12.42 -2.44
C SER A 13 21.85 12.79 -3.54
N VAL A 14 21.10 13.86 -3.32
CA VAL A 14 20.12 14.43 -4.26
C VAL A 14 20.62 15.81 -4.66
N PRO A 15 20.62 16.17 -5.96
CA PRO A 15 20.93 17.53 -6.39
C PRO A 15 19.92 18.54 -5.83
N GLY A 16 20.43 19.68 -5.33
CA GLY A 16 19.63 20.80 -4.85
C GLY A 16 19.60 20.96 -3.33
N ASP A 17 18.89 21.98 -2.87
CA ASP A 17 18.86 22.39 -1.45
C ASP A 17 17.68 21.77 -0.68
N VAL A 18 16.73 21.17 -1.40
CA VAL A 18 15.54 20.53 -0.83
C VAL A 18 15.91 19.10 -0.42
N PHE A 19 16.03 18.87 0.90
CA PHE A 19 16.47 17.63 1.56
C PHE A 19 17.57 16.84 0.81
N PRO A 20 18.85 17.29 0.92
CA PRO A 20 19.96 16.90 0.04
C PRO A 20 20.40 15.43 0.14
N ASN A 21 19.88 14.69 1.12
CA ASN A 21 20.14 13.26 1.28
C ASN A 21 18.80 12.51 1.26
N SER A 22 18.55 11.76 0.20
CA SER A 22 17.42 10.84 0.12
C SER A 22 17.72 9.58 0.91
N GLY A 23 16.75 9.12 1.70
CA GLY A 23 16.77 7.79 2.32
C GLY A 23 16.22 6.70 1.41
N TRP A 24 16.00 6.95 0.12
CA TRP A 24 15.58 5.94 -0.87
C TRP A 24 16.79 5.34 -1.60
N PRO A 25 16.78 4.02 -1.88
CA PRO A 25 17.91 3.35 -2.53
C PRO A 25 18.13 3.85 -3.97
N GLN A 26 19.35 3.66 -4.50
CA GLN A 26 19.70 4.06 -5.87
C GLN A 26 18.78 3.41 -6.92
N ASP A 27 18.37 2.17 -6.68
CA ASP A 27 17.52 1.40 -7.58
C ASP A 27 16.11 2.01 -7.74
N GLU A 28 15.65 2.86 -6.82
CA GLU A 28 14.37 3.59 -6.96
C GLU A 28 14.35 4.47 -8.22
N LEU A 29 15.51 4.94 -8.70
CA LEU A 29 15.63 5.69 -9.94
C LEU A 29 15.31 4.86 -11.20
N GLN A 30 15.31 3.54 -11.06
CA GLN A 30 15.03 2.59 -12.14
C GLN A 30 13.61 2.03 -12.08
N ALA A 31 12.82 2.39 -11.06
CA ALA A 31 11.45 1.91 -10.92
C ALA A 31 10.54 2.49 -12.01
N THR A 32 9.91 1.62 -12.79
CA THR A 32 8.98 1.97 -13.88
C THR A 32 7.55 1.54 -13.53
N PRO A 33 6.52 2.00 -14.25
CA PRO A 33 5.17 1.46 -14.09
C PRO A 33 5.10 -0.05 -14.28
N GLN A 34 5.92 -0.62 -15.18
CA GLN A 34 5.95 -2.05 -15.45
C GLN A 34 6.57 -2.83 -14.29
N THR A 35 7.67 -2.35 -13.69
CA THR A 35 8.26 -3.03 -12.52
C THR A 35 7.32 -2.93 -11.31
N ARG A 36 6.67 -1.78 -11.11
CA ARG A 36 5.65 -1.61 -10.06
C ARG A 36 4.44 -2.51 -10.30
N LEU A 37 3.95 -2.63 -11.53
CA LEU A 37 2.86 -3.54 -11.85
C LEU A 37 3.26 -5.00 -11.58
N ALA A 38 4.48 -5.40 -11.95
CA ALA A 38 4.98 -6.74 -11.66
C ALA A 38 4.99 -7.02 -10.14
N ASP A 39 5.40 -6.04 -9.32
CA ASP A 39 5.38 -6.15 -7.87
C ASP A 39 3.96 -6.27 -7.31
N ALA A 40 3.03 -5.44 -7.80
CA ALA A 40 1.63 -5.52 -7.41
C ALA A 40 0.97 -6.85 -7.84
N SER A 41 1.22 -7.31 -9.07
CA SER A 41 0.71 -8.59 -9.61
C SER A 41 1.19 -9.78 -8.79
N TYR A 42 2.49 -9.84 -8.50
CA TYR A 42 3.03 -10.86 -7.60
C TYR A 42 2.36 -10.79 -6.22
N MET A 43 2.16 -9.59 -5.68
CA MET A 43 1.53 -9.44 -4.36
C MET A 43 0.08 -9.91 -4.32
N VAL A 44 -0.68 -9.69 -5.40
CA VAL A 44 -2.04 -10.23 -5.52
C VAL A 44 -2.01 -11.75 -5.44
N ALA A 45 -1.25 -12.42 -6.30
CA ALA A 45 -1.13 -13.87 -6.29
C ALA A 45 -0.64 -14.40 -4.92
N TYR A 46 0.42 -13.78 -4.38
CA TYR A 46 1.04 -14.21 -3.15
C TYR A 46 0.13 -14.03 -1.93
N THR A 47 -0.61 -12.92 -1.81
CA THR A 47 -1.55 -12.73 -0.69
C THR A 47 -2.72 -13.70 -0.75
N LEU A 48 -3.32 -13.89 -1.93
CA LEU A 48 -4.44 -14.82 -2.11
C LEU A 48 -4.06 -16.25 -1.70
N ARG A 49 -2.85 -16.70 -2.04
CA ARG A 49 -2.37 -18.04 -1.65
C ARG A 49 -1.90 -18.12 -0.20
N ASN A 50 -1.10 -17.16 0.26
CA ASN A 50 -0.28 -17.34 1.47
C ASN A 50 -0.77 -16.54 2.69
N TRP A 51 -1.58 -15.50 2.50
CA TRP A 51 -2.02 -14.61 3.57
C TRP A 51 -3.50 -14.79 3.91
N ILE A 52 -4.32 -15.05 2.89
CA ILE A 52 -5.72 -15.40 3.08
C ILE A 52 -5.82 -16.87 3.48
N THR A 53 -5.91 -17.08 4.80
CA THR A 53 -6.06 -18.40 5.43
C THR A 53 -7.21 -18.31 6.44
N PRO A 54 -7.96 -19.40 6.72
CA PRO A 54 -9.02 -19.37 7.71
C PRO A 54 -8.51 -18.82 9.05
N ARG A 55 -9.29 -17.96 9.71
CA ARG A 55 -8.90 -17.43 11.01
C ARG A 55 -9.01 -18.53 12.06
N ALA A 56 -7.93 -18.78 12.81
CA ALA A 56 -7.96 -19.76 13.91
C ALA A 56 -8.99 -19.38 14.99
N GLY A 57 -9.73 -20.37 15.45
CA GLY A 57 -10.75 -20.24 16.49
C GLY A 57 -10.94 -21.56 17.25
N ARG A 58 -11.50 -21.50 18.45
CA ARG A 58 -11.72 -22.71 19.28
C ARG A 58 -12.67 -23.66 18.55
N GLY A 59 -12.17 -24.84 18.18
CA GLY A 59 -12.96 -25.89 17.53
C GLY A 59 -13.25 -25.64 16.05
N LYS A 60 -12.64 -24.63 15.42
CA LYS A 60 -12.83 -24.32 14.01
C LYS A 60 -12.01 -25.27 13.12
N ASP A 61 -12.64 -25.76 12.06
CA ASP A 61 -11.96 -26.51 11.01
C ASP A 61 -11.13 -25.56 10.13
N MET A 62 -9.82 -25.76 10.10
CA MET A 62 -8.89 -24.92 9.34
C MET A 62 -8.77 -25.36 7.87
N SER A 63 -9.49 -26.41 7.46
CA SER A 63 -9.58 -26.85 6.07
C SER A 63 -10.66 -26.11 5.27
N ALA A 64 -11.44 -25.23 5.90
CA ALA A 64 -12.47 -24.43 5.24
C ALA A 64 -12.55 -23.01 5.81
N PHE A 65 -13.00 -22.08 4.96
CA PHE A 65 -13.36 -20.71 5.32
C PHE A 65 -14.83 -20.66 5.73
N ASP A 66 -15.09 -20.16 6.94
CA ASP A 66 -16.45 -19.97 7.46
C ASP A 66 -17.04 -18.61 7.02
N GLN A 67 -18.26 -18.32 7.47
CA GLN A 67 -18.95 -17.07 7.11
C GLN A 67 -18.21 -15.80 7.57
N ASP A 68 -17.47 -15.86 8.69
CA ASP A 68 -16.70 -14.72 9.19
C ASP A 68 -15.47 -14.45 8.32
N ASP A 69 -14.79 -15.51 7.87
CA ASP A 69 -13.69 -15.40 6.91
C ASP A 69 -14.20 -14.83 5.57
N LEU A 70 -15.28 -15.42 5.05
CA LEU A 70 -15.85 -15.04 3.76
C LEU A 70 -16.31 -13.58 3.72
N GLY A 71 -16.74 -13.02 4.86
CA GLY A 71 -17.06 -11.59 4.99
C GLY A 71 -15.91 -10.67 4.54
N ASN A 72 -14.72 -10.86 5.10
CA ASN A 72 -13.54 -10.06 4.78
C ASN A 72 -12.96 -10.41 3.41
N MET A 73 -13.00 -11.69 3.02
CA MET A 73 -12.56 -12.13 1.70
C MET A 73 -13.38 -11.45 0.59
N HIS A 74 -14.70 -11.42 0.73
CA HIS A 74 -15.60 -10.76 -0.22
C HIS A 74 -15.27 -9.27 -0.38
N LYS A 75 -15.18 -8.53 0.73
CA LYS A 75 -14.91 -7.08 0.69
C LYS A 75 -13.55 -6.75 0.07
N TRP A 76 -12.54 -7.58 0.34
CA TRP A 76 -11.24 -7.46 -0.32
C TRP A 76 -11.32 -7.76 -1.81
N LEU A 77 -11.95 -8.88 -2.20
CA LEU A 77 -12.07 -9.31 -3.59
C LEU A 77 -12.93 -8.34 -4.44
N GLU A 78 -13.96 -7.70 -3.87
CA GLU A 78 -14.75 -6.67 -4.54
C GLU A 78 -13.87 -5.50 -4.99
N GLY A 79 -13.08 -4.93 -4.08
CA GLY A 79 -12.17 -3.83 -4.42
C GLY A 79 -11.04 -4.28 -5.33
N LEU A 80 -10.48 -5.47 -5.10
CA LEU A 80 -9.38 -6.00 -5.90
C LEU A 80 -9.82 -6.28 -7.35
N ALA A 81 -10.93 -6.98 -7.56
CA ALA A 81 -11.46 -7.30 -8.89
C ALA A 81 -11.93 -6.07 -9.66
N ALA A 82 -12.38 -5.02 -8.96
CA ALA A 82 -12.81 -3.76 -9.55
C ALA A 82 -11.64 -2.84 -9.94
N ASN A 83 -10.60 -2.79 -9.11
CA ASN A 83 -9.59 -1.74 -9.19
C ASN A 83 -8.23 -2.23 -9.73
N PHE A 84 -7.91 -3.52 -9.66
CA PHE A 84 -6.66 -4.02 -10.20
C PHE A 84 -6.76 -4.26 -11.72
N PRO A 85 -5.80 -3.80 -12.53
CA PRO A 85 -5.93 -3.83 -13.99
C PRO A 85 -5.62 -5.20 -14.63
N ALA A 86 -5.12 -6.17 -13.87
CA ALA A 86 -4.72 -7.49 -14.38
C ALA A 86 -5.53 -8.64 -13.73
N ALA A 87 -5.63 -9.77 -14.44
CA ALA A 87 -6.39 -10.96 -14.02
C ALA A 87 -7.86 -10.68 -13.61
N GLN A 88 -8.50 -9.69 -14.25
CA GLN A 88 -9.83 -9.23 -13.83
C GLN A 88 -10.91 -10.30 -13.93
N ASN A 89 -10.83 -11.19 -14.93
CA ASN A 89 -11.82 -12.24 -15.10
C ASN A 89 -11.67 -13.29 -13.99
N GLU A 90 -10.43 -13.72 -13.75
CA GLU A 90 -10.10 -14.70 -12.72
C GLU A 90 -10.42 -14.18 -11.31
N LEU A 91 -10.16 -12.89 -11.05
CA LEU A 91 -10.55 -12.23 -9.81
C LEU A 91 -12.08 -12.14 -9.64
N LYS A 92 -12.83 -11.89 -10.72
CA LYS A 92 -14.31 -11.89 -10.70
C LYS A 92 -14.87 -13.28 -10.46
N ASP A 93 -14.29 -14.31 -11.06
CA ASP A 93 -14.70 -15.70 -10.84
C ASP A 93 -14.45 -16.12 -9.38
N LEU A 94 -13.29 -15.75 -8.83
CA LEU A 94 -12.97 -15.97 -7.42
C LEU A 94 -13.93 -15.24 -6.47
N LEU A 95 -14.26 -13.98 -6.78
CA LEU A 95 -15.27 -13.21 -6.05
C LEU A 95 -16.65 -13.89 -6.10
N ALA A 96 -17.08 -14.36 -7.27
CA ALA A 96 -18.35 -15.05 -7.44
C ALA A 96 -18.42 -16.35 -6.63
N GLN A 97 -17.32 -17.11 -6.55
CA GLN A 97 -17.23 -18.30 -5.70
C GLN A 97 -17.44 -17.96 -4.22
N VAL A 98 -16.75 -16.93 -3.71
CA VAL A 98 -16.91 -16.45 -2.33
C VAL A 98 -18.33 -15.93 -2.08
N GLN A 99 -18.90 -15.18 -3.02
CA GLN A 99 -20.26 -14.66 -2.93
C GLN A 99 -21.32 -15.77 -2.92
N ALA A 100 -21.13 -16.83 -3.70
CA ALA A 100 -22.00 -18.00 -3.70
C ALA A 100 -21.94 -18.74 -2.36
N ALA A 101 -20.73 -18.98 -1.83
CA ALA A 101 -20.55 -19.61 -0.51
C ALA A 101 -21.28 -18.83 0.60
N LYS A 102 -21.18 -17.49 0.60
CA LYS A 102 -21.91 -16.62 1.53
C LYS A 102 -23.42 -16.72 1.35
N SER A 103 -23.92 -16.57 0.12
CA SER A 103 -25.36 -16.55 -0.18
C SER A 103 -26.05 -17.87 0.20
N TYR A 104 -25.35 -18.99 0.07
CA TYR A 104 -25.86 -20.31 0.45
C TYR A 104 -25.52 -20.71 1.88
N HIS A 105 -24.88 -19.84 2.68
CA HIS A 105 -24.40 -20.14 4.02
C HIS A 105 -23.57 -21.44 4.09
N LYS A 106 -22.67 -21.62 3.12
CA LYS A 106 -21.75 -22.76 3.04
C LYS A 106 -20.33 -22.32 3.31
N ASP A 107 -19.56 -23.21 3.91
CA ASP A 107 -18.12 -23.04 4.02
C ASP A 107 -17.46 -23.26 2.66
N LEU A 108 -16.34 -22.58 2.43
CA LEU A 108 -15.51 -22.75 1.24
C LEU A 108 -14.26 -23.56 1.60
N CYS A 109 -14.07 -24.73 0.99
CA CYS A 109 -12.88 -25.53 1.28
C CYS A 109 -11.61 -24.77 0.84
N VAL A 110 -10.55 -24.85 1.65
CA VAL A 110 -9.24 -24.27 1.34
C VAL A 110 -8.66 -24.87 0.06
N SER A 111 -8.92 -26.16 -0.21
CA SER A 111 -8.54 -26.80 -1.47
C SER A 111 -9.19 -26.14 -2.68
N ASP A 112 -10.48 -25.81 -2.59
CA ASP A 112 -11.23 -25.20 -3.68
C ASP A 112 -10.79 -23.76 -3.90
N TRP A 113 -10.52 -23.04 -2.81
CA TRP A 113 -9.89 -21.71 -2.86
C TRP A 113 -8.54 -21.75 -3.57
N LEU A 114 -7.63 -22.64 -3.15
CA LEU A 114 -6.29 -22.74 -3.74
C LEU A 114 -6.33 -23.20 -5.21
N HIS A 115 -7.32 -24.02 -5.58
CA HIS A 115 -7.55 -24.38 -6.98
C HIS A 115 -7.92 -23.16 -7.83
N SER A 116 -8.85 -22.33 -7.36
CA SER A 116 -9.23 -21.10 -8.06
C SER A 116 -8.10 -20.06 -8.09
N VAL A 117 -7.33 -19.93 -7.00
CA VAL A 117 -6.15 -19.04 -6.95
C VAL A 117 -5.09 -19.44 -7.98
N ALA A 118 -4.97 -20.72 -8.32
CA ALA A 118 -4.01 -21.17 -9.33
C ALA A 118 -4.27 -20.57 -10.73
N ALA A 119 -5.52 -20.23 -11.07
CA ALA A 119 -5.85 -19.53 -12.32
C ALA A 119 -5.30 -18.11 -12.32
N ILE A 120 -5.37 -17.40 -11.18
CA ILE A 120 -4.81 -16.06 -11.01
C ILE A 120 -3.28 -16.11 -11.06
N GLU A 121 -2.67 -17.10 -10.40
CA GLU A 121 -1.23 -17.33 -10.42
C GLU A 121 -0.70 -17.57 -11.84
N ALA A 122 -1.47 -18.24 -12.70
CA ALA A 122 -1.10 -18.47 -14.10
C ALA A 122 -1.03 -17.17 -14.92
N VAL A 123 -1.82 -16.15 -14.55
CA VAL A 123 -1.84 -14.85 -15.23
C VAL A 123 -0.81 -13.89 -14.64
N LEU A 124 -0.71 -13.82 -13.30
CA LEU A 124 0.09 -12.82 -12.59
C LEU A 124 1.52 -13.27 -12.29
N GLY A 125 1.78 -14.58 -12.35
CA GLY A 125 3.06 -15.17 -11.97
C GLY A 125 3.23 -15.37 -10.47
N THR A 126 4.14 -16.28 -10.11
CA THR A 126 4.38 -16.72 -8.72
C THR A 126 5.79 -16.40 -8.23
N SER A 127 6.64 -15.84 -9.09
CA SER A 127 8.02 -15.48 -8.76
C SER A 127 8.10 -14.00 -8.42
N PRO A 128 8.76 -13.62 -7.30
CA PRO A 128 8.93 -12.21 -6.96
C PRO A 128 9.76 -11.51 -8.05
N PRO A 129 9.37 -10.29 -8.47
CA PRO A 129 10.16 -9.50 -9.38
C PRO A 129 11.55 -9.20 -8.81
N THR A 130 12.56 -9.24 -9.67
CA THR A 130 13.98 -9.03 -9.32
C THR A 130 14.67 -7.96 -10.18
N ALA A 131 13.90 -7.29 -11.04
CA ALA A 131 14.42 -6.20 -11.86
C ALA A 131 14.88 -5.03 -10.95
N PRO A 132 15.88 -4.24 -11.37
CA PRO A 132 16.21 -3.01 -10.67
C PRO A 132 14.97 -2.12 -10.47
N GLY A 133 14.85 -1.55 -9.28
CA GLY A 133 13.67 -0.75 -8.89
C GLY A 133 12.46 -1.58 -8.44
N SER A 134 12.55 -2.91 -8.41
CA SER A 134 11.53 -3.74 -7.77
C SER A 134 11.62 -3.69 -6.23
N CYS A 135 10.47 -3.82 -5.60
CA CYS A 135 10.37 -3.99 -4.15
C CYS A 135 11.15 -5.22 -3.67
N THR A 136 11.79 -5.14 -2.50
CA THR A 136 12.48 -6.28 -1.88
C THR A 136 11.71 -6.89 -0.71
N THR A 137 10.64 -6.22 -0.25
CA THR A 137 9.81 -6.66 0.88
C THR A 137 8.35 -6.80 0.50
N ASP A 138 7.63 -7.69 1.18
CA ASP A 138 6.19 -7.86 0.97
C ASP A 138 5.40 -6.59 1.30
N THR A 139 5.81 -5.84 2.33
CA THR A 139 5.16 -4.58 2.70
C THR A 139 5.30 -3.51 1.61
N CYS A 140 6.46 -3.42 0.94
CA CYS A 140 6.64 -2.55 -0.21
C CYS A 140 5.65 -2.92 -1.33
N ARG A 141 5.54 -4.22 -1.65
CA ARG A 141 4.66 -4.71 -2.71
C ARG A 141 3.17 -4.50 -2.39
N VAL A 142 2.76 -4.66 -1.13
CA VAL A 142 1.39 -4.35 -0.69
C VAL A 142 1.07 -2.87 -0.86
N TRP A 143 1.97 -1.97 -0.48
CA TRP A 143 1.76 -0.53 -0.72
C TRP A 143 1.68 -0.22 -2.21
N THR A 144 2.53 -0.81 -3.05
CA THR A 144 2.46 -0.70 -4.51
C THR A 144 1.10 -1.13 -5.04
N LEU A 145 0.57 -2.27 -4.57
CA LEU A 145 -0.79 -2.73 -4.91
C LEU A 145 -1.86 -1.71 -4.52
N PHE A 146 -1.81 -1.16 -3.30
CA PHE A 146 -2.78 -0.15 -2.87
C PHE A 146 -2.71 1.13 -3.72
N HIS A 147 -1.52 1.55 -4.14
CA HIS A 147 -1.36 2.69 -5.06
C HIS A 147 -2.02 2.42 -6.42
N PHE A 148 -1.83 1.23 -7.02
CA PHE A 148 -2.57 0.85 -8.23
C PHE A 148 -4.09 0.90 -8.02
N MET A 149 -4.59 0.33 -6.91
CA MET A 149 -6.02 0.34 -6.60
C MET A 149 -6.56 1.77 -6.45
N SER A 150 -5.80 2.70 -5.86
CA SER A 150 -6.23 4.08 -5.70
C SER A 150 -6.36 4.86 -7.01
N LEU A 151 -5.52 4.54 -8.00
CA LEU A 151 -5.49 5.21 -9.30
C LEU A 151 -6.48 4.61 -10.29
N ALA A 152 -7.07 3.44 -9.99
CA ALA A 152 -7.94 2.71 -10.90
C ALA A 152 -9.07 3.56 -11.49
N LYS A 153 -9.75 4.37 -10.66
CA LYS A 153 -10.84 5.24 -11.12
C LYS A 153 -10.32 6.37 -12.02
N ARG A 154 -9.18 6.96 -11.66
CA ARG A 154 -8.52 8.04 -12.41
C ARG A 154 -7.99 7.55 -13.76
N HIS A 155 -7.51 6.32 -13.83
CA HIS A 155 -7.05 5.65 -15.05
C HIS A 155 -8.18 4.98 -15.83
N ASN A 156 -9.45 5.21 -15.46
CA ASN A 156 -10.64 4.67 -16.12
C ASN A 156 -10.64 3.14 -16.23
N VAL A 157 -10.14 2.42 -15.22
CA VAL A 157 -10.25 0.96 -15.15
C VAL A 157 -11.73 0.57 -15.14
N THR A 158 -12.13 -0.29 -16.07
CA THR A 158 -13.52 -0.73 -16.21
C THR A 158 -14.01 -1.42 -14.94
N GLY A 159 -15.08 -0.89 -14.36
CA GLY A 159 -15.67 -1.41 -13.13
C GLY A 159 -15.05 -0.86 -11.84
N ALA A 160 -14.09 0.07 -11.92
CA ALA A 160 -13.48 0.70 -10.74
C ALA A 160 -14.53 1.33 -9.81
N VAL A 161 -14.45 0.95 -8.55
CA VAL A 161 -15.34 1.39 -7.46
C VAL A 161 -14.96 2.79 -6.97
N SER A 162 -15.78 3.36 -6.10
CA SER A 162 -15.53 4.69 -5.53
C SER A 162 -14.30 4.72 -4.61
N ALA A 163 -13.84 5.94 -4.30
CA ALA A 163 -12.76 6.16 -3.36
C ALA A 163 -13.05 5.54 -1.98
N GLN A 164 -14.28 5.72 -1.50
CA GLN A 164 -14.77 5.18 -0.23
C GLN A 164 -14.75 3.64 -0.23
N GLU A 165 -15.31 3.00 -1.25
CA GLU A 165 -15.33 1.54 -1.37
C GLU A 165 -13.92 0.95 -1.45
N THR A 166 -12.99 1.65 -2.10
CA THR A 166 -11.58 1.24 -2.18
C THR A 166 -10.90 1.29 -0.81
N VAL A 167 -11.09 2.35 -0.03
CA VAL A 167 -10.56 2.44 1.35
C VAL A 167 -11.16 1.37 2.24
N GLU A 168 -12.45 1.09 2.13
CA GLU A 168 -13.10 0.03 2.90
C GLU A 168 -12.55 -1.36 2.55
N SER A 169 -12.27 -1.61 1.26
CA SER A 169 -11.64 -2.85 0.80
C SER A 169 -10.23 -3.01 1.34
N ILE A 170 -9.40 -1.96 1.26
CA ILE A 170 -8.05 -1.92 1.86
C ILE A 170 -8.12 -2.14 3.37
N THR A 171 -9.07 -1.50 4.06
CA THR A 171 -9.26 -1.64 5.50
C THR A 171 -9.65 -3.07 5.90
N ALA A 172 -10.53 -3.73 5.13
CA ALA A 172 -10.88 -5.12 5.33
C ALA A 172 -9.67 -6.06 5.17
N PHE A 173 -8.85 -5.81 4.15
CA PHE A 173 -7.60 -6.56 3.96
C PHE A 173 -6.61 -6.36 5.11
N ILE A 174 -6.40 -5.11 5.55
CA ILE A 174 -5.50 -4.80 6.67
C ILE A 174 -6.00 -5.49 7.94
N THR A 175 -7.31 -5.41 8.20
CA THR A 175 -7.94 -6.03 9.38
C THR A 175 -7.71 -7.54 9.42
N ALA A 176 -7.96 -8.22 8.32
CA ALA A 176 -8.04 -9.68 8.29
C ALA A 176 -6.74 -10.39 7.90
N PHE A 177 -5.93 -9.83 7.00
CA PHE A 177 -4.90 -10.59 6.28
C PHE A 177 -3.48 -10.01 6.41
N PHE A 178 -3.33 -8.75 6.81
CA PHE A 178 -2.01 -8.12 6.91
C PHE A 178 -1.18 -8.70 8.07
N ARG A 179 0.00 -9.25 7.74
CA ARG A 179 0.77 -10.14 8.64
C ARG A 179 1.59 -9.44 9.71
N CYS A 180 2.06 -8.21 9.49
CA CYS A 180 2.82 -7.47 10.50
C CYS A 180 1.86 -6.92 11.56
N GLU A 181 1.81 -7.54 12.75
CA GLU A 181 0.85 -7.15 13.81
C GLU A 181 1.00 -5.69 14.24
N HIS A 182 2.22 -5.24 14.49
CA HIS A 182 2.49 -3.85 14.88
C HIS A 182 2.11 -2.85 13.78
N CYS A 183 2.49 -3.16 12.53
CA CYS A 183 2.14 -2.35 11.37
C CYS A 183 0.62 -2.29 11.15
N ARG A 184 -0.06 -3.43 11.31
CA ARG A 184 -1.52 -3.55 11.20
C ARG A 184 -2.21 -2.70 12.26
N LYS A 185 -1.78 -2.80 13.51
CA LYS A 185 -2.34 -2.02 14.62
C LYS A 185 -2.24 -0.52 14.33
N HIS A 186 -1.04 -0.04 13.97
CA HIS A 186 -0.83 1.36 13.58
C HIS A 186 -1.75 1.76 12.42
N ALA A 187 -1.78 0.97 11.33
CA ALA A 187 -2.59 1.30 10.17
C ALA A 187 -4.09 1.39 10.50
N LEU A 188 -4.62 0.48 11.32
CA LEU A 188 -6.02 0.50 11.74
C LEU A 188 -6.34 1.68 12.66
N GLU A 189 -5.41 2.07 13.54
CA GLU A 189 -5.57 3.27 14.38
C GLU A 189 -5.68 4.53 13.51
N GLN A 190 -4.82 4.69 12.49
CA GLN A 190 -4.84 5.86 11.61
C GLN A 190 -6.04 5.86 10.65
N LEU A 191 -6.44 4.70 10.13
CA LEU A 191 -7.64 4.54 9.32
C LEU A 191 -8.90 4.87 10.14
N GLY A 192 -8.98 4.38 11.38
CA GLY A 192 -10.10 4.66 12.29
C GLY A 192 -10.17 6.12 12.74
N ALA A 193 -9.02 6.77 12.93
CA ALA A 193 -8.92 8.20 13.23
C ALA A 193 -9.12 9.11 12.00
N LYS A 194 -9.25 8.53 10.80
CA LYS A 194 -9.35 9.25 9.52
C LYS A 194 -8.20 10.25 9.33
N ALA A 195 -7.00 9.85 9.75
CA ALA A 195 -5.81 10.68 9.76
C ALA A 195 -5.37 11.12 8.34
N TYR A 196 -4.44 12.09 8.30
CA TYR A 196 -3.80 12.57 7.07
C TYR A 196 -4.76 13.13 5.99
N GLY A 197 -5.86 13.72 6.44
CA GLY A 197 -6.86 14.34 5.55
C GLY A 197 -7.70 13.31 4.78
N GLN A 198 -7.94 12.13 5.35
CA GLN A 198 -8.72 11.07 4.68
C GLN A 198 -10.07 11.59 4.18
N GLU A 199 -10.90 12.17 5.06
CA GLU A 199 -12.26 12.61 4.67
C GLU A 199 -12.24 13.63 3.52
N GLU A 200 -11.35 14.62 3.61
CA GLU A 200 -11.16 15.65 2.59
C GLU A 200 -10.80 15.04 1.22
N MET A 201 -9.85 14.10 1.21
CA MET A 201 -9.37 13.47 -0.01
C MET A 201 -10.38 12.49 -0.60
N ILE A 202 -11.10 11.73 0.23
CA ILE A 202 -12.13 10.82 -0.28
C ILE A 202 -13.27 11.59 -0.94
N GLN A 203 -13.62 12.77 -0.44
CA GLN A 203 -14.60 13.66 -1.08
C GLN A 203 -14.14 14.18 -2.45
N LYS A 204 -12.82 14.31 -2.67
CA LYS A 204 -12.23 14.66 -3.97
C LYS A 204 -12.23 13.51 -4.98
N GLY A 205 -12.73 12.32 -4.61
CA GLY A 205 -13.00 11.22 -5.53
C GLY A 205 -11.75 10.63 -6.18
N ALA A 206 -11.77 10.51 -7.51
CA ALA A 206 -10.73 9.83 -8.30
C ALA A 206 -9.34 10.47 -8.16
N ASP A 207 -9.28 11.77 -7.89
CA ASP A 207 -8.02 12.51 -7.77
C ASP A 207 -7.51 12.54 -6.33
N GLY A 208 -8.42 12.50 -5.36
CA GLY A 208 -8.09 12.59 -3.95
C GLY A 208 -7.60 11.27 -3.35
N LEU A 209 -8.16 10.11 -3.74
CA LEU A 209 -7.73 8.83 -3.16
C LEU A 209 -6.22 8.52 -3.36
N PRO A 210 -5.63 8.72 -4.56
CA PRO A 210 -4.19 8.56 -4.75
C PRO A 210 -3.37 9.47 -3.82
N ILE A 211 -3.79 10.73 -3.66
CA ILE A 211 -3.14 11.68 -2.75
C ILE A 211 -3.29 11.24 -1.30
N TYR A 212 -4.46 10.77 -0.87
CA TYR A 212 -4.63 10.24 0.49
C TYR A 212 -3.68 9.09 0.79
N LEU A 213 -3.63 8.07 -0.08
CA LEU A 213 -2.72 6.95 0.14
C LEU A 213 -1.25 7.38 0.11
N TRP A 214 -0.91 8.33 -0.75
CA TRP A 214 0.43 8.90 -0.79
C TRP A 214 0.80 9.67 0.49
N ARG A 215 -0.11 10.50 1.02
CA ARG A 215 0.06 11.19 2.32
C ARG A 215 0.29 10.17 3.44
N PHE A 216 -0.60 9.17 3.54
CA PHE A 216 -0.50 8.14 4.56
C PHE A 216 0.81 7.34 4.45
N HIS A 217 1.18 6.91 3.25
CA HIS A 217 2.41 6.14 3.06
C HIS A 217 3.67 6.97 3.37
N ASN A 218 3.66 8.28 3.09
CA ASN A 218 4.72 9.19 3.49
C ASN A 218 4.81 9.35 5.02
N ALA A 219 3.68 9.55 5.70
CA ALA A 219 3.63 9.62 7.16
C ALA A 219 4.26 8.36 7.79
N VAL A 220 3.87 7.17 7.31
CA VAL A 220 4.43 5.88 7.75
C VAL A 220 5.93 5.80 7.44
N SER A 221 6.36 6.18 6.23
CA SER A 221 7.77 6.09 5.82
C SER A 221 8.68 6.95 6.69
N VAL A 222 8.26 8.18 6.99
CA VAL A 222 9.02 9.11 7.84
C VAL A 222 8.94 8.69 9.31
N ARG A 223 7.79 8.18 9.79
CA ARG A 223 7.64 7.65 11.16
C ARG A 223 8.57 6.47 11.41
N ILE A 224 8.63 5.48 10.50
CA ILE A 224 9.53 4.32 10.62
C ILE A 224 11.00 4.77 10.58
N ALA A 225 11.33 5.73 9.71
CA ALA A 225 12.66 6.30 9.67
C ALA A 225 13.03 6.99 10.98
N ALA A 226 12.07 7.71 11.57
CA ALA A 226 12.21 8.27 12.90
C ALA A 226 12.48 7.15 13.90
N GLU A 227 11.58 6.18 14.08
CA GLU A 227 11.73 5.03 14.99
C GLU A 227 13.11 4.36 14.90
N GLY A 228 13.59 4.09 13.68
CA GLY A 228 14.89 3.45 13.42
C GLY A 228 16.11 4.36 13.52
N SER A 229 15.92 5.67 13.75
CA SER A 229 16.99 6.68 13.64
C SER A 229 17.71 6.62 12.28
N CYS A 230 16.94 6.33 11.23
CA CYS A 230 17.48 6.16 9.90
C CYS A 230 17.85 7.51 9.28
N PRO A 231 19.05 7.60 8.69
CA PRO A 231 19.50 8.86 8.13
C PRO A 231 18.83 9.09 6.77
N GLY A 232 18.63 10.37 6.41
CA GLY A 232 18.12 10.78 5.11
C GLY A 232 16.61 10.95 5.11
N ASP A 233 16.13 11.78 4.17
CA ASP A 233 14.71 12.09 4.05
C ASP A 233 13.97 10.94 3.36
N ARG A 234 12.90 10.48 4.02
CA ARG A 234 12.07 9.36 3.57
C ARG A 234 10.74 9.79 2.98
N ARG A 235 10.56 11.09 2.71
CA ARG A 235 9.50 11.59 1.84
C ARG A 235 9.72 11.09 0.42
N TRP A 236 8.64 10.68 -0.25
CA TRP A 236 8.63 10.17 -1.62
C TRP A 236 7.61 10.93 -2.45
N PRO A 237 7.90 11.24 -3.72
CA PRO A 237 9.17 10.99 -4.40
C PRO A 237 10.30 11.90 -3.89
N PRO A 238 11.58 11.48 -3.89
CA PRO A 238 12.69 12.40 -3.72
C PRO A 238 12.81 13.42 -4.89
N PRO A 239 13.43 14.60 -4.70
CA PRO A 239 13.47 15.69 -5.67
C PRO A 239 14.15 15.35 -6.99
N ASP A 240 15.02 14.35 -7.05
CA ASP A 240 15.60 13.91 -8.32
C ASP A 240 14.74 12.89 -9.08
N LEU A 241 13.68 12.36 -8.46
CA LEU A 241 12.58 11.71 -9.18
C LEU A 241 11.54 12.73 -9.64
N CYS A 242 11.21 13.69 -8.78
CA CYS A 242 10.23 14.72 -9.09
C CYS A 242 10.61 16.07 -8.45
N PRO A 243 11.40 16.91 -9.13
CA PRO A 243 11.79 18.21 -8.59
C PRO A 243 10.58 19.13 -8.40
N ALA A 244 9.60 19.05 -9.31
CA ALA A 244 8.39 19.87 -9.27
C ALA A 244 7.40 19.46 -8.17
N CYS A 245 7.58 18.29 -7.54
CA CYS A 245 6.69 17.83 -6.47
C CYS A 245 6.92 18.56 -5.15
N TRP A 246 8.00 19.34 -5.03
CA TRP A 246 8.40 19.97 -3.77
C TRP A 246 8.72 21.44 -3.96
N SER A 247 8.19 22.26 -3.05
CA SER A 247 8.54 23.67 -2.93
C SER A 247 9.25 23.92 -1.61
N LYS A 248 10.34 24.69 -1.65
CA LYS A 248 11.05 25.11 -0.44
C LYS A 248 10.08 25.91 0.43
N SER A 249 10.01 25.56 1.71
CA SER A 249 9.14 26.22 2.67
C SER A 249 9.68 26.08 4.08
N GLU A 250 9.48 27.12 4.88
CA GLU A 250 9.70 27.09 6.33
C GLU A 250 8.51 26.44 7.06
N GLU A 251 7.37 26.30 6.39
CA GLU A 251 6.24 25.52 6.90
C GLU A 251 6.57 24.04 6.88
N GLU A 252 6.11 23.34 7.91
CA GLU A 252 6.24 21.90 7.97
C GLU A 252 4.98 21.23 7.44
N TRP A 253 5.15 20.15 6.68
CA TRP A 253 4.02 19.33 6.24
C TRP A 253 3.30 18.69 7.43
N ASP A 254 2.02 19.01 7.60
CA ASP A 254 1.18 18.60 8.72
C ASP A 254 0.97 17.09 8.81
N VAL A 255 0.99 16.39 7.66
CA VAL A 255 0.94 14.92 7.54
C VAL A 255 2.03 14.21 8.35
N LEU A 256 3.15 14.88 8.66
CA LEU A 256 4.29 14.29 9.36
C LEU A 256 4.24 14.42 10.90
N TYR A 257 3.08 14.73 11.49
CA TYR A 257 2.96 15.01 12.93
C TYR A 257 3.48 13.90 13.84
N GLU A 258 3.27 12.62 13.51
CA GLU A 258 3.76 11.50 14.35
C GLU A 258 5.29 11.45 14.39
N ALA A 259 5.94 11.61 13.22
CA ALA A 259 7.39 11.63 13.15
C ALA A 259 7.94 12.81 13.96
N LYS A 260 7.32 13.99 13.88
CA LYS A 260 7.71 15.17 14.66
C LYS A 260 7.70 14.90 16.17
N GLN A 261 6.65 14.23 16.67
CA GLN A 261 6.56 13.84 18.08
C GLN A 261 7.69 12.88 18.47
N ILE A 262 7.97 11.86 17.65
CA ILE A 262 9.05 10.90 17.93
C ILE A 262 10.44 11.57 17.94
N PHE A 263 10.69 12.52 17.04
CA PHE A 263 11.96 13.24 17.00
C PHE A 263 12.11 14.26 18.14
N SER A 264 11.04 14.95 18.54
CA SER A 264 11.11 15.95 19.61
C SER A 264 11.43 15.34 20.98
N GLU A 265 11.13 14.07 21.18
CA GLU A 265 11.46 13.32 22.40
C GLU A 265 12.95 12.91 22.49
N ARG A 266 13.77 13.17 21.46
CA ARG A 266 15.19 12.73 21.39
C ARG A 266 16.18 13.83 21.72
N ALA A 267 17.24 13.46 22.43
CA ALA A 267 18.40 14.34 22.63
C ALA A 267 19.12 14.58 21.29
N GLY A 268 19.17 15.86 20.84
CA GLY A 268 19.71 16.24 19.53
C GLY A 268 18.74 16.07 18.35
N GLY A 269 17.45 15.89 18.63
CA GLY A 269 16.37 15.57 17.69
C GLY A 269 16.10 16.64 16.62
N GLY A 270 16.79 16.54 15.49
CA GLY A 270 16.38 17.19 14.25
C GLY A 270 15.64 16.18 13.36
N LEU A 271 14.36 16.43 13.10
CA LEU A 271 13.64 15.74 12.03
C LEU A 271 14.32 16.10 10.70
N ASN A 272 14.99 15.13 10.07
CA ASN A 272 15.59 15.31 8.74
C ASN A 272 14.53 15.16 7.64
N ALA A 273 13.43 15.91 7.78
CA ALA A 273 12.29 15.91 6.85
C ALA A 273 11.52 17.26 6.82
N GLY A 274 12.22 18.38 7.09
CA GLY A 274 11.70 19.75 7.01
C GLY A 274 12.13 20.48 5.72
N GLY A 275 11.88 21.79 5.65
CA GLY A 275 12.43 22.66 4.59
C GLY A 275 11.75 22.58 3.23
N ALA A 276 10.68 21.78 3.10
CA ALA A 276 9.87 21.71 1.90
C ALA A 276 8.46 21.19 2.19
N ILE A 277 7.50 21.68 1.41
CA ILE A 277 6.12 21.19 1.37
C ILE A 277 5.82 20.64 -0.03
N PRO A 278 4.91 19.67 -0.15
CA PRO A 278 4.57 19.10 -1.45
C PRO A 278 3.66 20.01 -2.27
N ASP A 279 3.83 20.00 -3.59
CA ASP A 279 2.81 20.42 -4.55
C ASP A 279 1.98 19.19 -4.94
N GLU A 280 0.79 19.05 -4.37
CA GLU A 280 -0.03 17.86 -4.56
C GLU A 280 -0.56 17.68 -5.99
N VAL A 281 -0.66 18.76 -6.77
CA VAL A 281 -1.01 18.66 -8.18
C VAL A 281 0.14 18.01 -8.94
N LYS A 282 1.38 18.43 -8.67
CA LYS A 282 2.59 17.82 -9.26
C LYS A 282 2.86 16.41 -8.77
N VAL A 283 2.53 16.12 -7.51
CA VAL A 283 2.54 14.76 -6.98
C VAL A 283 1.53 13.88 -7.72
N LEU A 284 0.30 14.35 -7.94
CA LEU A 284 -0.70 13.57 -8.67
C LEU A 284 -0.25 13.26 -10.11
N GLU A 285 0.29 14.27 -10.82
CA GLU A 285 0.90 14.08 -12.15
C GLU A 285 2.04 13.05 -12.14
N PHE A 286 2.83 13.03 -11.07
CA PHE A 286 3.90 12.06 -10.89
C PHE A 286 3.35 10.65 -10.60
N LEU A 287 2.36 10.52 -9.72
CA LEU A 287 1.69 9.25 -9.43
C LEU A 287 1.08 8.62 -10.70
N ASP A 288 0.44 9.44 -11.54
CA ASP A 288 -0.06 8.99 -12.85
C ASP A 288 1.05 8.38 -13.70
N LYS A 289 2.22 9.02 -13.77
CA LYS A 289 3.36 8.50 -14.54
C LYS A 289 4.02 7.29 -13.86
N ALA A 290 4.02 7.24 -12.54
CA ALA A 290 4.70 6.20 -11.77
C ALA A 290 3.94 4.87 -11.79
N PHE A 291 2.61 4.92 -11.88
CA PHE A 291 1.71 3.76 -11.81
C PHE A 291 0.78 3.63 -13.04
N GLY A 292 0.85 4.53 -14.02
CA GLY A 292 0.06 4.46 -15.24
C GLY A 292 0.66 3.50 -16.28
N LEU A 293 -0.20 2.74 -16.94
CA LEU A 293 0.17 1.79 -17.99
C LEU A 293 0.00 2.36 -19.41
N SER A 294 -0.07 3.69 -19.53
CA SER A 294 -0.24 4.42 -20.80
C SER A 294 0.87 4.16 -21.80
#